data_AF-A0A916S3P5-F1
#
_entry.id   AF-A0A916S3P5-F1
#
_cell.length_a   1.000
_cell.length_b   1.000
_cell.length_c   1.000
_cell.angle_alpha   90.00
_cell.angle_beta   90.00
_cell.angle_gamma   90.00
#
_symmetry.space_group_name_H-M   'P 1'
#
loop_
_entity.id
_entity.type
_entity.pdbx_description
1 polymer ?
#
loop_
_entity_poly.entity_id
_entity_poly.type
_entity_poly.pdbx_seq_one_letter_code
_entity_poly.pdbx_strand_id
1 'polypeptide(L)'
;MQTNPRKIGDKHVFLVHQALTRSLNKLPIEDFTKTVKKTVDFITKLYPNITSVTSKFEQENTNVAKDLTLYLDDGTTKMVNLFLIKKNGKIQAKNIGAKSFFSKYFLSDSVQEKFNEQLEKYYLEYLKAIAKETGENYISSDTKELKKIISTHFPKFTTEIEQHRNKLLYSLREECFTLLKDSYNNKDRGYYHAYHTLFMTDETTVITRYGKYDSDVKVERFSPSSPYFNLIEIYKTGKNTVGIKYGETALTLRFKFESGPISSIKLATSYDKFPSENENEMNNIKTKHKMFLLLDNHKYQKGSNQSNAIGKCHEAITYYYFLEYYPNIKQVDQDDCVELISKYSNIVKPDVLKDIFNSTSTIVPVIREKLYEKYQDYEIESIELVPDSYIEDKLSTGDIKLILRINEKYKVETISLKALAKRSSKLTTKNPGVGSILGPTYFNVGDLTPTVRDVKERFLRGDLDHTESLQELAIELGRQLEQTSQNNLKRGIENLLGKSIVAITFYREGSSICKEHNKIKSVVKVLVKTPSSTQNTLIWNNGLELISLRMKFSRSQKYGWSSVKLVSEYQLTE
;
A
#
# COMPACT_ATOMS: atom_id res chain seq x y z
N MET A 1 26.13 3.01 23.11
CA MET A 1 25.00 2.24 23.70
C MET A 1 23.70 3.01 23.45
N GLN A 2 22.76 2.46 22.68
CA GLN A 2 21.44 3.07 22.48
C GLN A 2 20.61 2.91 23.77
N THR A 3 20.48 3.97 24.54
CA THR A 3 19.55 4.04 25.68
C THR A 3 18.12 3.98 25.18
N ASN A 4 17.29 3.13 25.80
CA ASN A 4 15.88 2.97 25.47
C ASN A 4 15.15 4.34 25.55
N PRO A 5 14.51 4.83 24.47
CA PRO A 5 13.84 6.14 24.44
C PRO A 5 12.82 6.34 25.57
N ARG A 6 12.12 5.28 25.97
CA ARG A 6 11.18 5.33 27.10
C ARG A 6 11.87 5.69 28.41
N LYS A 7 13.03 5.09 28.69
CA LYS A 7 13.82 5.38 29.90
C LYS A 7 14.30 6.84 29.91
N ILE A 8 14.60 7.41 28.75
CA ILE A 8 14.99 8.82 28.63
C ILE A 8 13.80 9.72 28.98
N GLY A 9 12.62 9.45 28.42
CA GLY A 9 11.39 10.18 28.72
C GLY A 9 10.99 10.09 30.19
N ASP A 10 10.95 8.88 30.74
CA ASP A 10 10.58 8.65 32.15
C ASP A 10 11.55 9.35 33.10
N LYS A 11 12.86 9.32 32.81
CA LYS A 11 13.86 10.08 33.58
C LYS A 11 13.64 11.59 33.47
N HIS A 12 13.26 12.10 32.31
CA HIS A 12 12.97 13.52 32.14
C HIS A 12 11.76 13.96 32.97
N VAL A 13 10.66 13.19 32.95
CA VAL A 13 9.47 13.44 33.77
C VAL A 13 9.84 13.52 35.25
N PHE A 14 10.60 12.55 35.74
CA PHE A 14 11.03 12.51 37.13
C PHE A 14 11.89 13.73 37.52
N LEU A 15 12.85 14.12 36.68
CA LEU A 15 13.71 15.27 36.95
C LEU A 15 12.94 16.60 36.88
N VAL A 16 11.99 16.74 35.95
CA VAL A 16 11.13 17.93 35.87
C VAL A 16 10.24 18.02 37.10
N HIS A 17 9.66 16.90 37.56
CA HIS A 17 8.91 16.87 38.81
C HIS A 17 9.76 17.37 39.99
N GLN A 18 10.95 16.79 40.20
CA GLN A 18 11.84 17.20 41.30
C GLN A 18 12.23 18.68 41.24
N ALA A 19 12.61 19.16 40.05
CA ALA A 19 12.99 20.56 39.86
C ALA A 19 11.80 21.51 40.05
N LEU A 20 10.61 21.16 39.56
CA LEU A 20 9.40 21.95 39.76
C LEU A 20 9.03 22.03 41.25
N THR A 21 9.04 20.91 41.97
CA THR A 21 8.78 20.89 43.42
C THR A 21 9.80 21.72 44.20
N ARG A 22 11.09 21.68 43.83
CA ARG A 22 12.11 22.57 44.42
C ARG A 22 11.82 24.03 44.12
N SER A 23 11.51 24.37 42.87
CA SER A 23 11.20 25.73 42.44
C SER A 23 9.99 26.29 43.19
N LEU A 24 8.93 25.51 43.40
CA LEU A 24 7.74 25.92 44.16
C LEU A 24 8.07 26.19 45.65
N ASN A 25 9.01 25.44 46.22
CA ASN A 25 9.53 25.63 47.56
C ASN A 25 10.63 26.72 47.65
N LYS A 26 10.84 27.51 46.59
CA LYS A 26 11.89 28.55 46.50
C LYS A 26 13.32 28.02 46.72
N LEU A 27 13.57 26.76 46.35
CA LEU A 27 14.88 26.14 46.38
C LEU A 27 15.60 26.25 45.02
N PRO A 28 16.94 26.33 45.02
CA PRO A 28 17.75 26.37 43.79
C PRO A 28 17.55 25.12 42.92
N ILE A 29 17.63 25.32 41.60
CA ILE A 29 17.51 24.26 40.58
C ILE A 29 18.67 24.26 39.57
N GLU A 30 19.74 25.00 39.85
CA GLU A 30 20.89 25.19 38.96
C GLU A 30 21.60 23.88 38.60
N ASP A 31 21.56 22.91 39.52
CA ASP A 31 22.12 21.56 39.41
C ASP A 31 21.41 20.69 38.35
N PHE A 32 20.21 21.06 37.93
CA PHE A 32 19.49 20.36 36.86
C PHE A 32 19.99 20.73 35.46
N THR A 33 19.88 19.77 34.55
CA THR A 33 20.18 19.97 33.12
C THR A 33 19.36 21.12 32.52
N LYS A 34 19.91 21.80 31.51
CA LYS A 34 19.24 22.92 30.82
C LYS A 34 17.89 22.53 30.23
N THR A 35 17.73 21.30 29.75
CA THR A 35 16.45 20.76 29.30
C THR A 35 15.42 20.81 30.41
N VAL A 36 15.74 20.35 31.61
CA VAL A 36 14.83 20.35 32.77
C VAL A 36 14.50 21.77 33.21
N LYS A 37 15.52 22.63 33.37
CA LYS A 37 15.34 24.03 33.81
C LYS A 37 14.40 24.78 32.87
N LYS A 38 14.64 24.73 31.56
CA LYS A 38 13.76 25.39 30.59
C LYS A 38 12.33 24.83 30.59
N THR A 39 12.14 23.53 30.84
CA THR A 39 10.79 22.94 30.94
C THR A 39 10.07 23.48 32.18
N VAL A 40 10.75 23.55 33.32
CA VAL A 40 10.20 24.13 34.57
C VAL A 40 9.86 25.61 34.38
N ASP A 41 10.77 26.39 33.80
CA ASP A 41 10.54 27.81 33.48
C ASP A 41 9.33 27.99 32.57
N PHE A 42 9.14 27.10 31.59
CA PHE A 42 8.00 27.15 30.69
C PHE A 42 6.69 26.82 31.40
N ILE A 43 6.66 25.77 32.22
CA ILE A 43 5.47 25.34 32.97
C ILE A 43 5.04 26.41 33.98
N THR A 44 5.99 26.97 34.74
CA THR A 44 5.71 28.02 35.73
C THR A 44 5.26 29.34 35.10
N LYS A 45 5.73 29.66 33.89
CA LYS A 45 5.19 30.79 33.11
C LYS A 45 3.78 30.51 32.58
N LEU A 46 3.51 29.28 32.17
CA LEU A 46 2.19 28.87 31.67
C LEU A 46 1.14 28.81 32.78
N TYR A 47 1.56 28.42 33.98
CA TYR A 47 0.73 28.34 35.18
C TYR A 47 1.47 29.00 36.36
N PRO A 48 1.24 30.31 36.59
CA PRO A 48 1.97 31.05 37.63
C PRO A 48 1.51 30.71 39.05
N ASN A 49 0.38 30.04 39.21
CA ASN A 49 -0.33 29.84 40.46
C ASN A 49 -0.35 28.36 40.93
N ILE A 50 0.68 27.60 40.58
CA ILE A 50 0.83 26.21 41.02
C ILE A 50 1.09 26.17 42.53
N THR A 51 0.31 25.40 43.28
CA THR A 51 0.50 25.17 44.72
C THR A 51 1.26 23.88 44.99
N SER A 52 0.98 22.83 44.21
CA SER A 52 1.65 21.54 44.33
C SER A 52 1.63 20.78 43.00
N VAL A 53 2.47 19.75 42.91
CA VAL A 53 2.57 18.87 41.74
C VAL A 53 2.76 17.43 42.20
N THR A 54 2.14 16.49 41.48
CA THR A 54 2.40 15.05 41.60
C THR A 54 2.83 14.48 40.25
N SER A 55 3.54 13.37 40.26
CA SER A 55 4.00 12.68 39.06
C SER A 55 3.32 11.32 38.84
N LYS A 56 3.31 10.82 37.60
CA LYS A 56 2.81 9.46 37.30
C LYS A 56 3.46 8.35 38.12
N PHE A 57 4.67 8.56 38.64
CA PHE A 57 5.42 7.57 39.42
C PHE A 57 4.90 7.40 40.85
N GLU A 58 4.03 8.29 41.29
CA GLU A 58 3.35 8.22 42.60
C GLU A 58 1.99 7.51 42.52
N GLN A 59 1.55 7.08 41.33
CA GLN A 59 0.27 6.38 41.13
C GLN A 59 0.46 4.86 40.97
N GLU A 60 -0.54 4.08 41.38
CA GLU A 60 -0.53 2.60 41.29
C GLU A 60 -0.31 2.09 39.84
N ASN A 61 -0.84 2.81 38.84
CA ASN A 61 -0.69 2.45 37.44
C ASN A 61 0.00 3.55 36.60
N THR A 62 1.32 3.58 36.71
CA THR A 62 2.22 4.51 35.99
C THR A 62 2.08 4.48 34.46
N ASN A 63 1.47 3.44 33.87
CA ASN A 63 1.30 3.29 32.41
C ASN A 63 0.05 4.00 31.85
N VAL A 64 -0.83 4.47 32.72
CA VAL A 64 -2.09 5.15 32.38
C VAL A 64 -2.09 6.58 32.93
N ALA A 65 -1.40 6.80 34.05
CA ALA A 65 -1.21 8.09 34.69
C ALA A 65 -0.54 9.14 33.78
N LYS A 66 -0.94 10.41 33.93
CA LYS A 66 -0.37 11.57 33.25
C LYS A 66 0.98 11.93 33.85
N ASP A 67 1.91 12.43 33.02
CA ASP A 67 3.30 12.65 33.46
C ASP A 67 3.39 13.54 34.70
N LEU A 68 2.69 14.68 34.69
CA LEU A 68 2.51 15.56 35.84
C LEU A 68 1.04 15.95 36.03
N THR A 69 0.62 16.10 37.28
CA THR A 69 -0.64 16.71 37.68
C THR A 69 -0.33 17.95 38.52
N LEU A 70 -0.72 19.12 38.02
CA LEU A 70 -0.53 20.40 38.71
C LEU A 70 -1.82 20.76 39.45
N TYR A 71 -1.70 21.17 40.71
CA TYR A 71 -2.79 21.72 41.51
C TYR A 71 -2.57 23.22 41.62
N LEU A 72 -3.56 24.00 41.23
CA LEU A 72 -3.50 25.46 41.25
C LEU A 72 -4.18 26.03 42.51
N ASP A 73 -3.90 27.28 42.84
CA ASP A 73 -4.45 27.96 44.04
C ASP A 73 -5.97 28.19 43.98
N ASP A 74 -6.52 28.27 42.77
CA ASP A 74 -7.96 28.35 42.49
C ASP A 74 -8.69 27.01 42.64
N GLY A 75 -7.98 25.95 43.05
CA GLY A 75 -8.49 24.60 43.19
C GLY A 75 -8.60 23.82 41.87
N THR A 76 -8.18 24.39 40.74
CA THR A 76 -8.20 23.69 39.46
C THR A 76 -6.99 22.76 39.32
N THR A 77 -7.21 21.65 38.59
CA THR A 77 -6.17 20.67 38.29
C THR A 77 -5.82 20.70 36.81
N LYS A 78 -4.52 20.74 36.49
CA LYS A 78 -4.02 20.70 35.11
C LYS A 78 -3.17 19.45 34.90
N MET A 79 -3.53 18.68 33.87
CA MET A 79 -2.79 17.50 33.44
C MET A 79 -1.76 17.91 32.39
N VAL A 80 -0.49 17.54 32.61
CA VAL A 80 0.62 17.90 31.72
C VAL A 80 1.33 16.63 31.22
N ASN A 81 1.46 16.50 29.91
CA ASN A 81 2.30 15.49 29.27
C ASN A 81 3.65 16.10 28.88
N LEU A 82 4.74 15.36 29.09
CA LEU A 82 6.10 15.83 28.83
C LEU A 82 6.81 14.96 27.79
N PHE A 83 7.28 15.60 26.71
CA PHE A 83 8.08 14.94 25.69
C PHE A 83 9.49 15.52 25.65
N LEU A 84 10.50 14.65 25.74
CA LEU A 84 11.89 15.02 25.49
C LEU A 84 12.33 14.49 24.12
N ILE A 85 12.49 15.39 23.15
CA ILE A 85 12.68 15.04 21.73
C ILE A 85 14.02 15.56 21.22
N LYS A 86 14.78 14.72 20.52
CA LYS A 86 16.04 15.15 19.92
C LYS A 86 15.77 15.88 18.59
N LYS A 87 16.21 17.14 18.47
CA LYS A 87 16.08 18.00 17.27
C LYS A 87 14.66 17.97 16.67
N ASN A 88 14.57 17.69 15.37
CA ASN A 88 13.33 17.60 14.59
C ASN A 88 12.69 16.20 14.68
N GLY A 89 12.96 15.45 15.75
CA GLY A 89 12.32 14.17 16.00
C GLY A 89 10.79 14.31 16.06
N LYS A 90 10.10 13.23 15.67
CA LYS A 90 8.65 13.13 15.71
C LYS A 90 8.18 13.00 17.15
N ILE A 91 7.03 13.58 17.46
CA ILE A 91 6.35 13.32 18.73
C ILE A 91 5.70 11.97 18.61
N GLN A 92 6.01 11.03 19.52
CA GLN A 92 5.48 9.67 19.48
C GLN A 92 4.64 9.42 20.73
N ALA A 93 3.33 9.33 20.55
CA ALA A 93 2.42 8.99 21.62
C ALA A 93 2.43 7.46 21.88
N LYS A 94 1.54 7.00 22.75
CA LYS A 94 1.42 5.58 23.09
C LYS A 94 1.02 4.79 21.84
N ASN A 95 1.73 3.68 21.59
CA ASN A 95 1.35 2.75 20.53
C ASN A 95 -0.04 2.17 20.83
N ILE A 96 -0.93 2.16 19.85
CA ILE A 96 -2.31 1.68 19.99
C ILE A 96 -2.45 0.29 19.40
N GLY A 97 -3.39 -0.50 19.91
CA GLY A 97 -3.65 -1.86 19.44
C GLY A 97 -4.43 -1.87 18.13
N ALA A 98 -3.94 -2.61 17.11
CA ALA A 98 -4.59 -2.66 15.80
C ALA A 98 -6.01 -3.28 15.84
N LYS A 99 -6.30 -4.14 16.82
CA LYS A 99 -7.62 -4.79 16.97
C LYS A 99 -8.71 -3.94 17.62
N SER A 100 -8.41 -2.70 18.01
CA SER A 100 -9.36 -1.87 18.78
C SER A 100 -9.28 -0.36 18.49
N PHE A 101 -8.48 0.08 17.52
CA PHE A 101 -8.25 1.51 17.35
C PHE A 101 -9.42 2.23 16.66
N PHE A 102 -10.14 1.59 15.73
CA PHE A 102 -11.33 2.18 15.13
C PHE A 102 -12.44 2.32 16.17
N SER A 103 -12.68 1.31 17.00
CA SER A 103 -13.69 1.42 18.05
C SER A 103 -13.31 2.46 19.11
N LYS A 104 -12.07 2.43 19.60
CA LYS A 104 -11.64 3.32 20.70
C LYS A 104 -11.45 4.77 20.30
N TYR A 105 -10.94 5.04 19.09
CA TYR A 105 -10.55 6.39 18.69
C TYR A 105 -11.44 6.96 17.59
N PHE A 106 -11.94 6.13 16.68
CA PHE A 106 -12.88 6.57 15.65
C PHE A 106 -14.34 6.25 16.00
N LEU A 107 -14.61 5.71 17.21
CA LEU A 107 -15.95 5.42 17.72
C LEU A 107 -16.79 4.54 16.79
N SER A 108 -16.15 3.62 16.07
CA SER A 108 -16.80 2.80 15.05
C SER A 108 -16.49 1.31 15.21
N ASP A 109 -17.37 0.60 15.92
CA ASP A 109 -17.27 -0.85 16.12
C ASP A 109 -17.44 -1.61 14.81
N SER A 110 -18.39 -1.21 13.97
CA SER A 110 -18.62 -1.87 12.67
C SER A 110 -17.41 -1.79 11.72
N VAL A 111 -16.68 -0.68 11.75
CA VAL A 111 -15.43 -0.53 10.98
C VAL A 111 -14.31 -1.33 11.61
N GLN A 112 -14.26 -1.40 12.96
CA GLN A 112 -13.30 -2.23 13.67
C GLN A 112 -13.49 -3.73 13.38
N GLU A 113 -14.73 -4.20 13.30
CA GLU A 113 -15.08 -5.58 12.95
C GLU A 113 -14.59 -5.93 11.54
N LYS A 114 -14.93 -5.10 10.54
CA LYS A 114 -14.44 -5.26 9.15
C LYS A 114 -12.91 -5.30 9.07
N PHE A 115 -12.24 -4.40 9.78
CA PHE A 115 -10.78 -4.39 9.83
C PHE A 115 -10.23 -5.66 10.48
N ASN A 116 -10.84 -6.14 11.57
CA ASN A 116 -10.39 -7.33 12.28
C ASN A 116 -10.52 -8.59 11.41
N GLU A 117 -11.61 -8.73 10.67
CA GLU A 117 -11.80 -9.85 9.72
C GLU A 117 -10.64 -9.93 8.71
N GLN A 118 -10.31 -8.80 8.07
CA GLN A 118 -9.21 -8.75 7.10
C GLN A 118 -7.85 -8.92 7.77
N LEU A 119 -7.64 -8.32 8.95
CA LEU A 119 -6.39 -8.48 9.71
C LEU A 119 -6.12 -9.94 10.04
N GLU A 120 -7.13 -10.68 10.50
CA GLU A 120 -6.99 -12.09 10.86
C GLU A 120 -6.71 -12.96 9.64
N LYS A 121 -7.37 -12.68 8.52
CA LYS A 121 -7.12 -13.32 7.23
C LYS A 121 -5.67 -13.11 6.77
N TYR A 122 -5.24 -11.85 6.63
CA TYR A 122 -3.88 -11.52 6.18
C TYR A 122 -2.81 -12.07 7.14
N TYR A 123 -3.07 -12.03 8.45
CA TYR A 123 -2.14 -12.56 9.44
C TYR A 123 -1.99 -14.09 9.33
N LEU A 124 -3.09 -14.82 9.12
CA LEU A 124 -3.03 -16.26 8.89
C LEU A 124 -2.27 -16.60 7.60
N GLU A 125 -2.51 -15.86 6.52
CA GLU A 125 -1.79 -16.04 5.25
C GLU A 125 -0.30 -15.76 5.39
N TYR A 126 0.07 -14.71 6.13
CA TYR A 126 1.44 -14.41 6.51
C TYR A 126 2.11 -15.55 7.29
N LEU A 127 1.44 -16.10 8.31
CA LEU A 127 1.99 -17.22 9.08
C LEU A 127 2.17 -18.46 8.21
N LYS A 128 1.20 -18.78 7.34
CA LYS A 128 1.32 -19.90 6.38
C LYS A 128 2.47 -19.69 5.40
N ALA A 129 2.69 -18.46 4.93
CA ALA A 129 3.78 -18.15 4.01
C ALA A 129 5.14 -18.35 4.69
N ILE A 130 5.32 -17.86 5.92
CA ILE A 130 6.57 -18.06 6.68
C ILE A 130 6.79 -19.52 7.03
N ALA A 131 5.75 -20.24 7.46
CA ALA A 131 5.89 -21.66 7.80
C ALA A 131 6.35 -22.50 6.60
N LYS A 132 6.00 -22.11 5.36
CA LYS A 132 6.51 -22.78 4.15
C LYS A 132 8.00 -22.56 3.91
N GLU A 133 8.56 -21.44 4.37
CA GLU A 133 10.00 -21.18 4.25
C GLU A 133 10.83 -22.13 5.14
N THR A 134 10.22 -22.84 6.10
CA THR A 134 10.93 -23.88 6.86
C THR A 134 11.16 -25.17 6.07
N GLY A 135 10.61 -25.29 4.85
CA GLY A 135 10.77 -26.46 3.99
C GLY A 135 9.83 -27.64 4.29
N GLU A 136 8.95 -27.50 5.29
CA GLU A 136 7.96 -28.51 5.64
C GLU A 136 6.57 -28.18 5.04
N ASN A 137 5.92 -29.17 4.43
CA ASN A 137 4.58 -29.01 3.85
C ASN A 137 3.51 -28.99 4.94
N TYR A 138 3.39 -27.86 5.65
CA TYR A 138 2.33 -27.68 6.65
C TYR A 138 1.00 -27.30 6.00
N ILE A 139 -0.02 -28.14 6.24
CA ILE A 139 -1.42 -27.89 5.85
C ILE A 139 -2.25 -27.47 7.09
N SER A 140 -1.62 -26.85 8.09
CA SER A 140 -2.36 -26.37 9.25
C SER A 140 -2.99 -24.99 8.98
N SER A 141 -4.26 -24.86 9.31
CA SER A 141 -4.95 -23.58 9.42
C SER A 141 -4.97 -23.03 10.84
N ASP A 142 -4.41 -23.75 11.83
CA ASP A 142 -4.36 -23.29 13.21
C ASP A 142 -3.20 -22.31 13.43
N THR A 143 -3.56 -21.07 13.76
CA THR A 143 -2.58 -20.02 14.10
C THR A 143 -1.69 -20.38 15.28
N LYS A 144 -2.15 -21.16 16.27
CA LYS A 144 -1.31 -21.53 17.43
C LYS A 144 -0.18 -22.47 17.02
N GLU A 145 -0.51 -23.48 16.21
CA GLU A 145 0.45 -24.43 15.68
C GLU A 145 1.49 -23.74 14.78
N LEU A 146 1.03 -22.92 13.83
CA LEU A 146 1.91 -22.15 12.96
C LEU A 146 2.88 -21.27 13.75
N LYS A 147 2.39 -20.57 14.80
CA LYS A 147 3.26 -19.77 15.66
C LYS A 147 4.33 -20.59 16.37
N LYS A 148 4.00 -21.81 16.82
CA LYS A 148 4.97 -22.70 17.48
C LYS A 148 6.11 -23.06 16.53
N ILE A 149 5.76 -23.51 15.31
CA ILE A 149 6.72 -23.84 14.25
C ILE A 149 7.63 -22.65 13.93
N ILE A 150 7.02 -21.48 13.71
CA ILE A 150 7.74 -20.26 13.36
C ILE A 150 8.65 -19.81 14.49
N SER A 151 8.22 -19.91 15.76
CA SER A 151 9.06 -19.48 16.88
C SER A 151 10.35 -20.28 17.03
N THR A 152 10.33 -21.56 16.63
CA THR A 152 11.50 -22.45 16.64
C THR A 152 12.50 -22.08 15.55
N HIS A 153 12.02 -21.82 14.32
CA HIS A 153 12.88 -21.58 13.15
C HIS A 153 13.26 -20.09 12.99
N PHE A 154 12.31 -19.19 13.25
CA PHE A 154 12.42 -17.75 13.05
C PHE A 154 12.04 -16.98 14.34
N PRO A 155 12.90 -17.01 15.38
CA PRO A 155 12.64 -16.26 16.62
C PRO A 155 12.69 -14.73 16.42
N LYS A 156 13.28 -14.25 15.33
CA LYS A 156 13.38 -12.84 14.93
C LYS A 156 13.15 -12.71 13.43
N PHE A 157 12.88 -11.49 12.97
CA PHE A 157 12.84 -11.20 11.54
C PHE A 157 14.22 -11.40 10.90
N THR A 158 14.23 -12.11 9.78
CA THR A 158 15.40 -12.36 8.93
C THR A 158 15.11 -11.83 7.52
N THR A 159 16.15 -11.67 6.70
CA THR A 159 16.01 -11.23 5.30
C THR A 159 15.05 -12.11 4.49
N GLU A 160 15.02 -13.41 4.78
CA GLU A 160 14.16 -14.41 4.12
C GLU A 160 12.66 -14.14 4.33
N ILE A 161 12.27 -13.79 5.56
CA ILE A 161 10.86 -13.60 5.93
C ILE A 161 10.41 -12.14 5.89
N GLU A 162 11.33 -11.21 5.64
CA GLU A 162 11.07 -9.76 5.61
C GLU A 162 10.11 -9.37 4.48
N GLN A 163 10.15 -10.07 3.35
CA GLN A 163 9.20 -9.86 2.25
C GLN A 163 7.75 -10.16 2.68
N HIS A 164 7.54 -11.21 3.49
CA HIS A 164 6.22 -11.60 4.01
C HIS A 164 5.74 -10.59 5.04
N ARG A 165 6.64 -10.11 5.90
CA ARG A 165 6.35 -9.01 6.85
C ARG A 165 5.88 -7.76 6.11
N ASN A 166 6.62 -7.32 5.10
CA ASN A 166 6.28 -6.12 4.33
C ASN A 166 4.95 -6.28 3.58
N LYS A 167 4.67 -7.48 3.05
CA LYS A 167 3.39 -7.79 2.41
C LYS A 167 2.21 -7.63 3.36
N LEU A 168 2.30 -8.24 4.55
CA LEU A 168 1.25 -8.10 5.56
C LEU A 168 1.03 -6.62 5.93
N LEU A 169 2.10 -5.88 6.22
CA LEU A 169 1.98 -4.48 6.64
C LEU A 169 1.41 -3.59 5.53
N TYR A 170 1.74 -3.87 4.27
CA TYR A 170 1.15 -3.19 3.10
C TYR A 170 -0.34 -3.49 2.97
N SER A 171 -0.75 -4.75 3.06
CA SER A 171 -2.17 -5.13 3.00
C SER A 171 -2.99 -4.48 4.11
N LEU A 172 -2.46 -4.46 5.34
CA LEU A 172 -3.11 -3.78 6.47
C LEU A 172 -3.22 -2.26 6.27
N ARG A 173 -2.20 -1.63 5.69
CA ARG A 173 -2.23 -0.20 5.34
C ARG A 173 -3.31 0.09 4.30
N GLU A 174 -3.40 -0.71 3.24
CA GLU A 174 -4.40 -0.53 2.18
C GLU A 174 -5.83 -0.72 2.68
N GLU A 175 -6.05 -1.75 3.51
CA GLU A 175 -7.36 -1.98 4.12
C GLU A 175 -7.76 -0.82 5.04
N CYS A 176 -6.84 -0.41 5.92
CA CYS A 176 -7.08 0.72 6.82
C CYS A 176 -7.35 2.02 6.07
N PHE A 177 -6.59 2.31 5.01
CA PHE A 177 -6.82 3.48 4.16
C PHE A 177 -8.20 3.44 3.52
N THR A 178 -8.62 2.27 3.01
CA THR A 178 -9.95 2.09 2.41
C THR A 178 -11.07 2.35 3.41
N LEU A 179 -10.96 1.79 4.62
CA LEU A 179 -11.94 1.99 5.68
C LEU A 179 -12.00 3.44 6.17
N LEU A 180 -10.84 4.09 6.37
CA LEU A 180 -10.77 5.52 6.70
C LEU A 180 -11.46 6.34 5.60
N LYS A 181 -11.07 6.13 4.35
CA LYS A 181 -11.65 6.79 3.18
C LYS A 181 -13.18 6.68 3.15
N ASP A 182 -13.70 5.47 3.36
CA ASP A 182 -15.14 5.21 3.34
C ASP A 182 -15.86 5.89 4.51
N SER A 183 -15.33 5.79 5.73
CA SER A 183 -15.84 6.53 6.89
C SER A 183 -15.86 8.05 6.66
N TYR A 184 -14.81 8.59 6.03
CA TYR A 184 -14.74 10.01 5.73
C TYR A 184 -15.77 10.45 4.70
N ASN A 185 -15.92 9.70 3.61
CA ASN A 185 -16.92 9.97 2.59
C ASN A 185 -18.36 9.90 3.14
N ASN A 186 -18.56 9.13 4.23
CA ASN A 186 -19.82 9.04 4.97
C ASN A 186 -19.97 10.10 6.08
N LYS A 187 -19.03 11.04 6.19
CA LYS A 187 -19.03 12.12 7.18
C LYS A 187 -19.03 11.64 8.63
N ASP A 188 -18.29 10.54 8.90
CA ASP A 188 -18.18 9.97 10.24
C ASP A 188 -17.57 10.96 11.23
N ARG A 189 -18.30 11.28 12.31
CA ARG A 189 -17.84 12.21 13.35
C ARG A 189 -16.69 11.64 14.20
N GLY A 190 -16.44 10.35 14.11
CA GLY A 190 -15.32 9.67 14.76
C GLY A 190 -13.96 10.30 14.48
N TYR A 191 -13.79 10.96 13.33
CA TYR A 191 -12.59 11.71 12.98
C TYR A 191 -12.25 12.81 13.99
N TYR A 192 -13.26 13.53 14.51
CA TYR A 192 -13.04 14.56 15.52
C TYR A 192 -12.54 13.96 16.83
N HIS A 193 -13.20 12.88 17.28
CA HIS A 193 -12.77 12.19 18.50
C HIS A 193 -11.36 11.61 18.34
N ALA A 194 -11.06 10.98 17.19
CA ALA A 194 -9.75 10.47 16.88
C ALA A 194 -8.71 11.58 16.90
N TYR A 195 -9.02 12.72 16.28
CA TYR A 195 -8.13 13.88 16.27
C TYR A 195 -7.87 14.37 17.71
N HIS A 196 -8.91 14.73 18.47
CA HIS A 196 -8.76 15.30 19.81
C HIS A 196 -8.06 14.34 20.77
N THR A 197 -8.51 13.08 20.82
CA THR A 197 -7.96 12.06 21.71
C THR A 197 -6.53 11.67 21.32
N LEU A 198 -6.28 11.42 20.02
CA LEU A 198 -4.95 10.99 19.59
C LEU A 198 -3.96 12.12 19.49
N PHE A 199 -4.35 13.39 19.33
CA PHE A 199 -3.45 14.56 19.44
C PHE A 199 -3.33 15.11 20.85
N MET A 200 -4.12 14.60 21.80
CA MET A 200 -4.18 15.09 23.18
C MET A 200 -4.49 16.60 23.24
N THR A 201 -5.42 17.08 22.40
CA THR A 201 -5.73 18.52 22.29
C THR A 201 -6.36 19.09 23.55
N ASP A 202 -7.03 18.24 24.33
CA ASP A 202 -7.71 18.63 25.56
C ASP A 202 -6.75 18.69 26.76
N GLU A 203 -5.47 18.36 26.52
CA GLU A 203 -4.43 18.25 27.53
C GLU A 203 -3.27 19.21 27.24
N THR A 204 -2.50 19.54 28.27
CA THR A 204 -1.32 20.39 28.08
C THR A 204 -0.12 19.52 27.76
N THR A 205 0.27 19.51 26.49
CA THR A 205 1.44 18.76 26.03
C THR A 205 2.62 19.71 25.86
N VAL A 206 3.69 19.49 26.64
CA VAL A 206 4.93 20.28 26.59
C VAL A 206 6.03 19.46 25.92
N ILE A 207 6.65 20.05 24.89
CA ILE A 207 7.75 19.43 24.15
C ILE A 207 9.04 20.18 24.47
N THR A 208 10.01 19.43 24.98
CA THR A 208 11.38 19.88 25.17
C THR A 208 12.25 19.30 24.05
N ARG A 209 12.69 20.15 23.13
CA ARG A 209 13.62 19.78 22.06
C ARG A 209 15.05 20.02 22.49
N TYR A 210 15.94 19.08 22.20
CA TYR A 210 17.37 19.20 22.53
C TYR A 210 18.27 18.72 21.38
N GLY A 211 19.50 19.27 21.31
CA GLY A 211 20.46 18.98 20.25
C GLY A 211 21.82 18.57 20.80
N LYS A 212 22.89 18.97 20.10
CA LYS A 212 24.27 18.70 20.53
C LYS A 212 24.73 19.77 21.52
N TYR A 213 24.21 20.99 21.39
CA TYR A 213 24.60 22.14 22.18
C TYR A 213 23.47 22.60 23.08
N ASP A 214 23.81 23.25 24.19
CA ASP A 214 22.84 23.82 25.12
C ASP A 214 21.99 24.94 24.50
N SER A 215 22.48 25.61 23.46
CA SER A 215 21.72 26.58 22.66
C SER A 215 20.57 25.93 21.88
N ASP A 216 20.65 24.63 21.61
CA ASP A 216 19.63 23.89 20.86
C ASP A 216 18.37 23.61 21.69
N VAL A 217 18.41 23.86 23.01
CA VAL A 217 17.29 23.56 23.91
C VAL A 217 16.16 24.55 23.72
N LYS A 218 15.02 24.07 23.23
CA LYS A 218 13.77 24.82 23.04
C LYS A 218 12.62 24.09 23.71
N VAL A 219 11.69 24.83 24.30
CA VAL A 219 10.48 24.28 24.92
C VAL A 219 9.28 24.95 24.28
N GLU A 220 8.32 24.15 23.85
CA GLU A 220 7.11 24.60 23.17
C GLU A 220 5.88 23.85 23.70
N ARG A 221 4.71 24.50 23.66
CA ARG A 221 3.43 23.82 23.87
C ARG A 221 2.98 23.23 22.54
N PHE A 222 2.66 21.93 22.54
CA PHE A 222 1.96 21.30 21.44
C PHE A 222 0.48 21.65 21.54
N SER A 223 -0.01 22.43 20.59
CA SER A 223 -1.38 22.93 20.55
C SER A 223 -1.87 22.95 19.10
N PRO A 224 -2.15 21.78 18.50
CA PRO A 224 -2.64 21.73 17.13
C PRO A 224 -4.03 22.39 17.06
N SER A 225 -4.32 23.02 15.93
CA SER A 225 -5.62 23.66 15.69
C SER A 225 -6.75 22.64 15.66
N SER A 226 -7.94 23.01 16.15
CA SER A 226 -9.13 22.15 16.04
C SER A 226 -9.50 21.94 14.58
N PRO A 227 -9.76 20.69 14.15
CA PRO A 227 -10.04 20.38 12.76
C PRO A 227 -11.42 20.89 12.34
N TYR A 228 -11.55 21.30 11.09
CA TYR A 228 -12.84 21.33 10.39
C TYR A 228 -12.92 20.10 9.49
N PHE A 229 -14.02 19.34 9.55
CA PHE A 229 -14.13 18.04 8.88
C PHE A 229 -13.80 18.07 7.38
N ASN A 230 -14.30 19.10 6.67
CA ASN A 230 -14.08 19.26 5.23
C ASN A 230 -12.61 19.54 4.87
N LEU A 231 -11.79 19.97 5.84
CA LEU A 231 -10.36 20.24 5.70
C LEU A 231 -9.48 19.10 6.23
N ILE A 232 -10.08 17.99 6.72
CA ILE A 232 -9.31 16.80 7.07
C ILE A 232 -8.88 16.09 5.78
N GLU A 233 -7.58 15.91 5.64
CA GLU A 233 -6.97 15.13 4.56
C GLU A 233 -6.65 13.71 5.05
N ILE A 234 -6.92 12.69 4.23
CA ILE A 234 -6.50 11.30 4.50
C ILE A 234 -5.34 10.97 3.58
N TYR A 235 -4.29 10.41 4.15
CA TYR A 235 -3.10 10.07 3.39
C TYR A 235 -2.56 8.70 3.76
N LYS A 236 -1.64 8.23 2.92
CA LYS A 236 -0.78 7.09 3.18
C LYS A 236 0.64 7.38 2.71
N THR A 237 1.62 6.78 3.35
CA THR A 237 3.04 6.98 3.06
C THR A 237 3.81 5.68 3.27
N GLY A 238 4.73 5.37 2.35
CA GLY A 238 5.49 4.12 2.35
C GLY A 238 4.59 2.89 2.47
N LYS A 239 5.16 1.78 2.95
CA LYS A 239 4.51 0.46 2.86
C LYS A 239 3.65 0.07 4.07
N ASN A 240 3.54 0.91 5.09
CA ASN A 240 2.90 0.50 6.36
C ASN A 240 2.21 1.64 7.14
N THR A 241 2.04 2.81 6.53
CA THR A 241 1.59 4.00 7.26
C THR A 241 0.39 4.65 6.58
N VAL A 242 -0.64 4.94 7.37
CA VAL A 242 -1.78 5.79 7.00
C VAL A 242 -1.87 6.95 7.98
N GLY A 243 -2.64 7.98 7.68
CA GLY A 243 -2.90 9.03 8.64
C GLY A 243 -3.97 10.01 8.22
N ILE A 244 -4.26 10.91 9.15
CA ILE A 244 -5.16 12.04 8.97
C ILE A 244 -4.38 13.33 9.20
N LYS A 245 -4.57 14.31 8.33
CA LYS A 245 -3.89 15.60 8.38
C LYS A 245 -4.92 16.71 8.49
N TYR A 246 -4.57 17.75 9.24
CA TYR A 246 -5.31 19.00 9.30
C TYR A 246 -4.33 20.17 9.41
N GLY A 247 -4.42 21.12 8.47
CA GLY A 247 -3.41 22.17 8.32
C GLY A 247 -2.02 21.56 8.10
N GLU A 248 -1.02 22.00 8.87
CA GLU A 248 0.35 21.47 8.74
C GLU A 248 0.62 20.21 9.58
N THR A 249 -0.34 19.79 10.43
CA THR A 249 -0.12 18.73 11.41
C THR A 249 -0.85 17.45 11.00
N ALA A 250 -0.14 16.33 11.10
CA ALA A 250 -0.67 15.03 10.74
C ALA A 250 -0.51 14.00 11.85
N LEU A 251 -1.58 13.23 12.08
CA LEU A 251 -1.58 12.05 12.92
C LEU A 251 -1.26 10.86 12.03
N THR A 252 -0.10 10.28 12.29
CA THR A 252 0.44 9.16 11.55
C THR A 252 0.23 7.87 12.33
N LEU A 253 -0.35 6.88 11.66
CA LEU A 253 -0.62 5.53 12.18
C LEU A 253 0.22 4.51 11.39
N ARG A 254 1.35 4.08 11.97
CA ARG A 254 2.25 3.11 11.33
C ARG A 254 2.07 1.71 11.88
N PHE A 255 1.65 0.77 11.04
CA PHE A 255 1.59 -0.64 11.38
C PHE A 255 2.98 -1.23 11.64
N LYS A 256 3.13 -1.92 12.76
CA LYS A 256 4.34 -2.66 13.12
C LYS A 256 4.02 -3.86 14.00
N PHE A 257 4.90 -4.85 13.97
CA PHE A 257 4.93 -5.92 14.96
C PHE A 257 5.41 -5.38 16.30
N GLU A 258 4.92 -5.98 17.39
CA GLU A 258 5.28 -5.58 18.74
C GLU A 258 6.72 -5.97 19.10
N SER A 259 7.14 -7.19 18.77
CA SER A 259 8.45 -7.71 19.20
C SER A 259 9.12 -8.67 18.21
N GLY A 260 8.35 -9.43 17.42
CA GLY A 260 8.90 -10.44 16.50
C GLY A 260 7.88 -11.04 15.55
N PRO A 261 8.28 -12.07 14.76
CA PRO A 261 7.49 -12.61 13.65
C PRO A 261 6.09 -13.13 14.02
N ILE A 262 5.90 -13.60 15.26
CA ILE A 262 4.63 -14.17 15.74
C ILE A 262 3.82 -13.22 16.64
N SER A 263 4.35 -12.01 16.85
CA SER A 263 3.81 -11.03 17.80
C SER A 263 2.59 -10.30 17.26
N SER A 264 1.85 -9.65 18.16
CA SER A 264 0.69 -8.84 17.79
C SER A 264 1.08 -7.65 16.91
N ILE A 265 0.14 -7.21 16.06
CA ILE A 265 0.29 -5.97 15.30
C ILE A 265 -0.21 -4.79 16.13
N LYS A 266 0.59 -3.72 16.18
CA LYS A 266 0.28 -2.45 16.81
C LYS A 266 0.49 -1.30 15.83
N LEU A 267 -0.12 -0.17 16.15
CA LEU A 267 0.04 1.09 15.44
C LEU A 267 0.95 2.00 16.25
N ALA A 268 2.09 2.36 15.68
CA ALA A 268 2.90 3.44 16.21
C ALA A 268 2.29 4.77 15.77
N THR A 269 1.88 5.55 16.77
CA THR A 269 1.30 6.88 16.56
C THR A 269 2.40 7.93 16.60
N SER A 270 2.42 8.82 15.61
CA SER A 270 3.30 9.98 15.64
C SER A 270 2.63 11.21 15.09
N TYR A 271 3.04 12.38 15.59
CA TYR A 271 2.69 13.66 14.98
C TYR A 271 3.80 14.12 14.08
N ASP A 272 3.41 14.45 12.86
CA ASP A 272 4.31 14.86 11.80
C ASP A 272 3.89 16.21 11.25
N LYS A 273 4.90 17.01 10.90
CA LYS A 273 4.70 18.16 10.00
C LYS A 273 4.78 17.64 8.58
N PHE A 274 3.77 17.96 7.77
CA PHE A 274 3.75 17.55 6.37
C PHE A 274 4.48 18.54 5.48
N PRO A 275 5.07 18.08 4.36
CA PRO A 275 5.69 18.97 3.42
C PRO A 275 4.67 19.96 2.84
N SER A 276 5.08 21.21 2.74
CA SER A 276 4.41 22.22 1.91
C SER A 276 4.42 21.83 0.43
N GLU A 277 3.62 22.51 -0.39
CA GLU A 277 3.62 22.30 -1.84
C GLU A 277 5.02 22.50 -2.46
N ASN A 278 5.73 23.55 -2.06
CA ASN A 278 7.10 23.80 -2.50
C ASN A 278 8.07 22.66 -2.11
N GLU A 279 7.90 22.08 -0.91
CA GLU A 279 8.71 20.93 -0.49
C GLU A 279 8.35 19.66 -1.30
N ASN A 280 7.07 19.47 -1.66
CA ASN A 280 6.67 18.38 -2.56
C ASN A 280 7.30 18.57 -3.95
N GLU A 281 7.28 19.79 -4.49
CA GLU A 281 7.93 20.12 -5.76
C GLU A 281 9.42 19.80 -5.72
N MET A 282 10.13 20.26 -4.69
CA MET A 282 11.54 19.95 -4.50
C MET A 282 11.82 18.45 -4.40
N ASN A 283 10.95 17.70 -3.71
CA ASN A 283 11.08 16.25 -3.61
C ASN A 283 10.84 15.57 -4.97
N ASN A 284 9.85 16.03 -5.73
CA ASN A 284 9.55 15.53 -7.07
C ASN A 284 10.70 15.82 -8.05
N ILE A 285 11.31 17.00 -7.98
CA ILE A 285 12.53 17.34 -8.74
C ILE A 285 13.68 16.38 -8.39
N LYS A 286 13.91 16.10 -7.10
CA LYS A 286 14.94 15.15 -6.67
C LYS A 286 14.69 13.74 -7.21
N THR A 287 13.46 13.24 -7.13
CA THR A 287 13.09 11.93 -7.68
C THR A 287 13.35 11.88 -9.19
N LYS A 288 12.88 12.88 -9.94
CA LYS A 288 13.11 12.98 -11.39
C LYS A 288 14.61 13.00 -11.73
N HIS A 289 15.40 13.75 -10.99
CA HIS A 289 16.85 13.81 -11.18
C HIS A 289 17.53 12.46 -10.93
N LYS A 290 17.19 11.74 -9.84
CA LYS A 290 17.68 10.39 -9.57
C LYS A 290 17.36 9.43 -10.72
N MET A 291 16.13 9.47 -11.24
CA MET A 291 15.72 8.63 -12.38
C MET A 291 16.50 8.97 -13.64
N PHE A 292 16.68 10.25 -13.94
CA PHE A 292 17.43 10.68 -15.12
C PHE A 292 18.89 10.19 -15.06
N LEU A 293 19.55 10.30 -13.91
CA LEU A 293 20.91 9.79 -13.71
C LEU A 293 21.01 8.28 -13.95
N LEU A 294 20.00 7.49 -13.55
CA LEU A 294 19.99 6.04 -13.80
C LEU A 294 19.85 5.72 -15.30
N LEU A 295 19.03 6.50 -16.01
CA LEU A 295 18.82 6.34 -17.46
C LEU A 295 20.05 6.78 -18.26
N ASP A 296 20.73 7.85 -17.85
CA ASP A 296 21.95 8.36 -18.49
C ASP A 296 23.13 7.40 -18.32
N ASN A 297 23.24 6.77 -17.13
CA ASN A 297 24.27 5.77 -16.83
C ASN A 297 23.88 4.33 -17.24
N HIS A 298 22.88 4.18 -18.12
CA HIS A 298 22.35 2.88 -18.50
C HIS A 298 23.42 1.97 -19.12
N LYS A 299 23.49 0.72 -18.64
CA LYS A 299 24.40 -0.31 -19.14
C LYS A 299 23.63 -1.58 -19.46
N TYR A 300 23.40 -1.81 -20.75
CA TYR A 300 22.67 -2.99 -21.20
C TYR A 300 23.37 -4.29 -20.79
N GLN A 301 22.60 -5.17 -20.15
CA GLN A 301 22.95 -6.52 -19.76
C GLN A 301 21.89 -7.46 -20.33
N LYS A 302 22.33 -8.44 -21.12
CA LYS A 302 21.43 -9.42 -21.72
C LYS A 302 20.81 -10.29 -20.62
N GLY A 303 19.59 -9.96 -20.21
CA GLY A 303 18.80 -10.71 -19.25
C GLY A 303 17.71 -11.55 -19.90
N SER A 304 17.18 -12.50 -19.13
CA SER A 304 15.93 -13.19 -19.47
C SER A 304 14.72 -12.28 -19.19
N ASN A 305 13.57 -12.56 -19.81
CA ASN A 305 12.29 -11.88 -19.54
C ASN A 305 12.24 -10.37 -19.87
N GLN A 306 12.79 -9.97 -21.01
CA GLN A 306 12.80 -8.57 -21.49
C GLN A 306 11.39 -7.92 -21.51
N SER A 307 10.33 -8.68 -21.81
CA SER A 307 8.95 -8.14 -21.83
C SER A 307 8.50 -7.62 -20.47
N ASN A 308 8.86 -8.31 -19.38
CA ASN A 308 8.53 -7.84 -18.02
C ASN A 308 9.36 -6.60 -17.67
N ALA A 309 10.63 -6.58 -18.04
CA ALA A 309 11.50 -5.42 -17.81
C ALA A 309 10.99 -4.16 -18.55
N ILE A 310 10.52 -4.31 -19.79
CA ILE A 310 9.84 -3.23 -20.54
C ILE A 310 8.63 -2.71 -19.78
N GLY A 311 7.74 -3.59 -19.30
CA GLY A 311 6.58 -3.21 -18.51
C GLY A 311 6.96 -2.44 -17.24
N LYS A 312 7.94 -2.94 -16.48
CA LYS A 312 8.41 -2.29 -15.25
C LYS A 312 9.09 -0.94 -15.48
N CYS A 313 9.83 -0.80 -16.58
CA CYS A 313 10.37 0.50 -16.98
C CYS A 313 9.25 1.46 -17.38
N HIS A 314 8.24 0.99 -18.10
CA HIS A 314 7.07 1.78 -18.49
C HIS A 314 6.28 2.27 -17.27
N GLU A 315 6.08 1.43 -16.25
CA GLU A 315 5.44 1.84 -14.99
C GLU A 315 6.19 2.99 -14.31
N ALA A 316 7.50 2.86 -14.14
CA ALA A 316 8.31 3.88 -13.50
C ALA A 316 8.40 5.17 -14.32
N ILE A 317 8.55 5.07 -15.65
CA ILE A 317 8.59 6.22 -16.56
C ILE A 317 7.22 6.92 -16.58
N THR A 318 6.12 6.18 -16.50
CA THR A 318 4.79 6.78 -16.36
C THR A 318 4.70 7.59 -15.06
N TYR A 319 5.19 7.05 -13.94
CA TYR A 319 5.28 7.76 -12.67
C TYR A 319 6.12 9.04 -12.80
N TYR A 320 7.28 8.97 -13.47
CA TYR A 320 8.12 10.13 -13.76
C TYR A 320 7.34 11.25 -14.47
N TYR A 321 6.58 10.91 -15.53
CA TYR A 321 5.80 11.90 -16.26
C TYR A 321 4.63 12.46 -15.45
N PHE A 322 4.07 11.71 -14.50
CA PHE A 322 3.13 12.29 -13.54
C PHE A 322 3.78 13.37 -12.67
N LEU A 323 5.02 13.16 -12.20
CA LEU A 323 5.77 14.17 -11.44
C LEU A 323 6.21 15.37 -12.31
N GLU A 324 6.29 15.19 -13.62
CA GLU A 324 6.52 16.27 -14.57
C GLU A 324 5.25 17.09 -14.81
N TYR A 325 4.13 16.41 -15.00
CA TYR A 325 2.85 17.04 -15.29
C TYR A 325 2.20 17.70 -14.07
N TYR A 326 2.38 17.11 -12.88
CA TYR A 326 1.86 17.60 -11.60
C TYR A 326 3.02 17.83 -10.64
N PRO A 327 3.71 18.98 -10.72
CA PRO A 327 4.93 19.22 -9.96
C PRO A 327 4.74 19.14 -8.44
N ASN A 328 3.52 19.40 -7.94
CA ASN A 328 3.21 19.42 -6.50
C ASN A 328 2.55 18.12 -5.99
N ILE A 329 2.38 17.09 -6.85
CA ILE A 329 1.72 15.84 -6.45
C ILE A 329 2.46 15.16 -5.30
N LYS A 330 1.72 14.64 -4.32
CA LYS A 330 2.33 13.90 -3.20
C LYS A 330 2.71 12.49 -3.67
N GLN A 331 3.97 12.12 -3.49
CA GLN A 331 4.42 10.75 -3.69
C GLN A 331 4.14 9.92 -2.43
N VAL A 332 3.42 8.80 -2.57
CA VAL A 332 3.22 7.89 -1.44
C VAL A 332 4.54 7.26 -0.99
N ASP A 333 5.42 6.91 -1.94
CA ASP A 333 6.78 6.44 -1.69
C ASP A 333 7.70 7.05 -2.76
N GLN A 334 8.72 7.79 -2.35
CA GLN A 334 9.61 8.54 -3.25
C GLN A 334 10.67 7.66 -3.90
N ASP A 335 10.97 6.50 -3.32
CA ASP A 335 12.04 5.64 -3.79
C ASP A 335 11.54 4.52 -4.72
N ASP A 336 10.26 4.14 -4.66
CA ASP A 336 9.70 3.03 -5.43
C ASP A 336 9.95 3.15 -6.95
N CYS A 337 9.76 4.32 -7.55
CA CYS A 337 9.99 4.50 -9.00
C CYS A 337 11.48 4.45 -9.38
N VAL A 338 12.36 4.95 -8.50
CA VAL A 338 13.81 4.93 -8.67
C VAL A 338 14.33 3.50 -8.55
N GLU A 339 13.87 2.77 -7.54
CA GLU A 339 14.20 1.34 -7.34
C GLU A 339 13.75 0.49 -8.53
N LEU A 340 12.56 0.76 -9.07
CA LEU A 340 12.01 0.03 -10.21
C LEU A 340 12.87 0.22 -11.48
N ILE A 341 13.26 1.46 -11.80
CA ILE A 341 14.21 1.72 -12.92
C ILE A 341 15.57 1.11 -12.66
N SER A 342 16.13 1.27 -11.45
CA SER A 342 17.44 0.74 -11.12
C SER A 342 17.49 -0.79 -11.29
N LYS A 343 16.38 -1.49 -11.03
CA LYS A 343 16.31 -2.95 -11.10
C LYS A 343 16.14 -3.47 -12.53
N TYR A 344 15.35 -2.80 -13.37
CA TYR A 344 14.90 -3.36 -14.65
C TYR A 344 15.52 -2.72 -15.90
N SER A 345 15.97 -1.46 -15.83
CA SER A 345 16.43 -0.71 -17.02
C SER A 345 17.55 -1.41 -17.78
N ASN A 346 18.57 -1.91 -17.08
CA ASN A 346 19.71 -2.60 -17.69
C ASN A 346 19.34 -3.86 -18.49
N ILE A 347 18.14 -4.44 -18.30
CA ILE A 347 17.68 -5.62 -19.05
C ILE A 347 17.03 -5.21 -20.40
N VAL A 348 16.70 -3.93 -20.56
CA VAL A 348 16.06 -3.38 -21.76
C VAL A 348 17.12 -2.81 -22.69
N LYS A 349 17.01 -3.10 -24.00
CA LYS A 349 17.96 -2.55 -24.98
C LYS A 349 17.86 -1.02 -25.02
N PRO A 350 18.97 -0.30 -25.28
CA PRO A 350 18.98 1.17 -25.26
C PRO A 350 17.96 1.83 -26.20
N ASP A 351 17.80 1.30 -27.41
CA ASP A 351 16.83 1.77 -28.40
C ASP A 351 15.39 1.64 -27.88
N VAL A 352 15.05 0.46 -27.35
CA VAL A 352 13.73 0.20 -26.77
C VAL A 352 13.48 1.07 -25.53
N LEU A 353 14.48 1.24 -24.67
CA LEU A 353 14.36 2.08 -23.48
C LEU A 353 14.12 3.54 -23.85
N LYS A 354 14.81 4.05 -24.88
CA LYS A 354 14.60 5.40 -25.42
C LYS A 354 13.21 5.56 -26.02
N ASP A 355 12.75 4.60 -26.81
CA ASP A 355 11.41 4.56 -27.40
C ASP A 355 10.31 4.61 -26.32
N ILE A 356 10.47 3.81 -25.24
CA ILE A 356 9.57 3.82 -24.09
C ILE A 356 9.61 5.20 -23.42
N PHE A 357 10.80 5.71 -23.09
CA PHE A 357 10.95 6.99 -22.41
C PHE A 357 10.26 8.12 -23.18
N ASN A 358 10.53 8.25 -24.47
CA ASN A 358 9.97 9.32 -25.29
C ASN A 358 8.45 9.17 -25.45
N SER A 359 7.97 7.96 -25.77
CA SER A 359 6.55 7.74 -26.07
C SER A 359 5.65 7.82 -24.84
N THR A 360 6.18 7.49 -23.65
CA THR A 360 5.40 7.51 -22.41
C THR A 360 5.01 8.93 -21.99
N SER A 361 5.67 9.98 -22.51
CA SER A 361 5.26 11.38 -22.31
C SER A 361 3.80 11.65 -22.69
N THR A 362 3.27 10.87 -23.63
CA THR A 362 1.88 10.98 -24.11
C THR A 362 0.84 10.32 -23.21
N ILE A 363 1.24 9.56 -22.17
CA ILE A 363 0.30 8.77 -21.37
C ILE A 363 -0.48 9.59 -20.35
N VAL A 364 0.15 10.60 -19.74
CA VAL A 364 -0.51 11.42 -18.70
C VAL A 364 -1.66 12.25 -19.27
N PRO A 365 -1.52 12.91 -20.44
CA PRO A 365 -2.64 13.59 -21.10
C PRO A 365 -3.87 12.69 -21.33
N VAL A 366 -3.67 11.46 -21.85
CA VAL A 366 -4.80 10.55 -22.13
C VAL A 366 -5.44 9.99 -20.86
N ILE A 367 -4.66 9.78 -19.79
CA ILE A 367 -5.23 9.44 -18.48
C ILE A 367 -6.07 10.59 -17.95
N ARG A 368 -5.57 11.83 -18.04
CA ARG A 368 -6.27 13.02 -17.56
C ARG A 368 -7.60 13.21 -18.29
N GLU A 369 -7.60 13.09 -19.62
CA GLU A 369 -8.82 13.15 -20.43
C GLU A 369 -9.84 12.10 -19.98
N LYS A 370 -9.39 10.84 -19.77
CA LYS A 370 -10.26 9.78 -19.29
C LYS A 370 -10.85 10.05 -17.90
N LEU A 371 -10.06 10.62 -16.99
CA LEU A 371 -10.52 11.01 -15.66
C LEU A 371 -11.52 12.17 -15.74
N TYR A 372 -11.30 13.13 -16.63
CA TYR A 372 -12.21 14.24 -16.87
C TYR A 372 -13.55 13.76 -17.44
N GLU A 373 -13.55 12.85 -18.42
CA GLU A 373 -14.78 12.20 -18.90
C GLU A 373 -15.57 11.55 -17.77
N LYS A 374 -14.88 10.90 -16.83
CA LYS A 374 -15.48 10.10 -15.76
C LYS A 374 -15.99 10.93 -14.59
N TYR A 375 -15.26 11.97 -14.21
CA TYR A 375 -15.49 12.71 -12.97
C TYR A 375 -15.82 14.19 -13.18
N GLN A 376 -15.61 14.72 -14.39
CA GLN A 376 -15.63 16.15 -14.72
C GLN A 376 -14.57 16.90 -13.91
N ASP A 377 -14.89 17.32 -12.70
CA ASP A 377 -13.96 18.02 -11.82
C ASP A 377 -13.33 17.06 -10.80
N TYR A 378 -12.00 17.06 -10.75
CA TYR A 378 -11.23 16.26 -9.81
C TYR A 378 -9.87 16.88 -9.54
N GLU A 379 -9.30 16.55 -8.38
CA GLU A 379 -7.91 16.84 -8.02
C GLU A 379 -7.16 15.53 -7.78
N ILE A 380 -5.90 15.44 -8.20
CA ILE A 380 -5.04 14.31 -7.89
C ILE A 380 -4.20 14.67 -6.67
N GLU A 381 -4.53 14.12 -5.50
CA GLU A 381 -3.81 14.43 -4.26
C GLU A 381 -2.48 13.67 -4.16
N SER A 382 -2.44 12.42 -4.61
CA SER A 382 -1.23 11.61 -4.54
C SER A 382 -1.18 10.46 -5.55
N ILE A 383 0.03 9.95 -5.75
CA ILE A 383 0.35 8.86 -6.67
C ILE A 383 1.18 7.77 -5.99
N GLU A 384 0.87 6.52 -6.32
CA GLU A 384 1.53 5.32 -5.81
C GLU A 384 1.76 4.30 -6.92
N LEU A 385 2.95 3.66 -6.93
CA LEU A 385 3.18 2.43 -7.66
C LEU A 385 2.66 1.25 -6.86
N VAL A 386 1.92 0.35 -7.51
CA VAL A 386 1.44 -0.88 -6.87
C VAL A 386 2.52 -1.95 -7.00
N PRO A 387 3.12 -2.44 -5.90
CA PRO A 387 4.20 -3.41 -6.03
C PRO A 387 3.66 -4.82 -6.30
N ASP A 388 4.24 -5.49 -7.29
CA ASP A 388 3.82 -6.84 -7.73
C ASP A 388 3.73 -7.87 -6.59
N SER A 389 4.67 -7.80 -5.63
CA SER A 389 4.76 -8.74 -4.51
C SER A 389 3.54 -8.71 -3.59
N TYR A 390 2.72 -7.66 -3.69
CA TYR A 390 1.64 -7.40 -2.75
C TYR A 390 0.25 -7.58 -3.36
N ILE A 391 0.16 -8.03 -4.62
CA ILE A 391 -1.11 -8.32 -5.29
C ILE A 391 -1.53 -9.76 -4.99
N GLU A 392 -2.43 -9.96 -4.01
CA GLU A 392 -3.04 -11.27 -3.73
C GLU A 392 -4.25 -11.57 -4.60
N ASP A 393 -5.06 -10.56 -4.89
CA ASP A 393 -6.15 -10.69 -5.84
C ASP A 393 -5.57 -10.83 -7.26
N LYS A 394 -5.65 -12.04 -7.80
CA LYS A 394 -5.20 -12.35 -9.16
C LYS A 394 -5.88 -11.47 -10.21
N LEU A 395 -7.08 -10.95 -9.93
CA LEU A 395 -7.84 -10.07 -10.82
C LEU A 395 -7.42 -8.59 -10.74
N SER A 396 -6.68 -8.18 -9.70
CA SER A 396 -6.17 -6.82 -9.60
C SER A 396 -5.02 -6.63 -10.61
N THR A 397 -5.25 -5.78 -11.61
CA THR A 397 -4.31 -5.44 -12.70
C THR A 397 -3.64 -4.08 -12.48
N GLY A 398 -3.90 -3.42 -11.35
CA GLY A 398 -3.40 -2.08 -11.07
C GLY A 398 -1.90 -2.02 -10.97
N ASP A 399 -1.29 -1.11 -11.73
CA ASP A 399 0.14 -0.83 -11.71
C ASP A 399 0.41 0.55 -11.05
N ILE A 400 -0.51 1.51 -11.21
CA ILE A 400 -0.52 2.79 -10.49
C ILE A 400 -1.86 3.00 -9.77
N LYS A 401 -1.82 3.63 -8.60
CA LYS A 401 -2.99 4.19 -7.92
C LYS A 401 -2.88 5.70 -7.84
N LEU A 402 -3.97 6.37 -8.19
CA LEU A 402 -4.18 7.79 -7.97
C LEU A 402 -5.21 7.98 -6.87
N ILE A 403 -4.87 8.76 -5.85
CA ILE A 403 -5.84 9.20 -4.84
C ILE A 403 -6.41 10.52 -5.32
N LEU A 404 -7.70 10.52 -5.61
CA LEU A 404 -8.44 11.64 -6.17
C LEU A 404 -9.36 12.26 -5.13
N ARG A 405 -9.55 13.57 -5.25
CA ARG A 405 -10.58 14.35 -4.56
C ARG A 405 -11.64 14.76 -5.58
N ILE A 406 -12.87 14.32 -5.37
CA ILE A 406 -14.01 14.58 -6.26
C ILE A 406 -15.18 15.00 -5.38
N ASN A 407 -15.68 16.24 -5.53
CA ASN A 407 -16.79 16.77 -4.74
C ASN A 407 -16.61 16.53 -3.23
N GLU A 408 -15.45 16.91 -2.69
CA GLU A 408 -15.04 16.70 -1.28
C GLU A 408 -14.97 15.23 -0.83
N LYS A 409 -15.00 14.27 -1.75
CA LYS A 409 -14.88 12.84 -1.44
C LYS A 409 -13.59 12.27 -1.99
N TYR A 410 -13.05 11.30 -1.28
CA TYR A 410 -11.90 10.54 -1.72
C TYR A 410 -12.29 9.37 -2.61
N LYS A 411 -11.59 9.23 -3.72
CA LYS A 411 -11.68 8.08 -4.63
C LYS A 411 -10.26 7.57 -4.93
N VAL A 412 -10.10 6.25 -4.96
CA VAL A 412 -8.86 5.65 -5.46
C VAL A 412 -9.13 5.16 -6.87
N GLU A 413 -8.45 5.73 -7.85
CA GLU A 413 -8.45 5.22 -9.21
C GLU A 413 -7.25 4.30 -9.38
N THR A 414 -7.50 3.08 -9.87
CA THR A 414 -6.46 2.11 -10.15
C THR A 414 -6.28 2.02 -11.65
N ILE A 415 -5.04 2.20 -12.12
CA ILE A 415 -4.67 2.24 -13.53
C ILE A 415 -3.73 1.08 -13.82
N SER A 416 -4.10 0.25 -14.79
CA SER A 416 -3.20 -0.74 -15.38
C SER A 416 -2.45 -0.11 -16.54
N LEU A 417 -1.13 -0.25 -16.53
CA LEU A 417 -0.22 0.26 -17.53
C LEU A 417 0.26 -0.85 -18.44
N LYS A 418 0.30 -0.58 -19.75
CA LYS A 418 0.73 -1.55 -20.76
C LYS A 418 1.62 -0.87 -21.79
N ALA A 419 2.76 -1.49 -22.06
CA ALA A 419 3.67 -1.08 -23.12
C ALA A 419 3.60 -2.08 -24.28
N LEU A 420 3.14 -1.63 -25.43
CA LEU A 420 3.08 -2.41 -26.67
C LEU A 420 3.98 -1.76 -27.72
N ALA A 421 4.60 -2.57 -28.58
CA ALA A 421 5.48 -2.00 -29.60
C ALA A 421 4.70 -1.15 -30.61
N LYS A 422 3.54 -1.64 -31.03
CA LYS A 422 2.70 -1.10 -32.10
C LYS A 422 1.22 -1.36 -31.81
N ARG A 423 0.31 -0.57 -32.39
CA ARG A 423 -1.15 -0.76 -32.27
C ARG A 423 -1.65 -2.13 -32.69
N SER A 424 -1.02 -2.71 -33.70
CA SER A 424 -1.35 -4.06 -34.19
C SER A 424 -0.98 -5.20 -33.22
N SER A 425 -0.34 -4.89 -32.09
CA SER A 425 0.04 -5.89 -31.09
C SER A 425 -1.15 -6.29 -30.25
N LYS A 426 -1.26 -7.59 -29.93
CA LYS A 426 -2.27 -8.07 -28.99
C LYS A 426 -1.87 -7.71 -27.56
N LEU A 427 -2.85 -7.27 -26.78
CA LEU A 427 -2.70 -7.02 -25.35
C LEU A 427 -2.81 -8.34 -24.59
N THR A 428 -1.73 -8.77 -23.94
CA THR A 428 -1.82 -9.89 -23.00
C THR A 428 -2.59 -9.44 -21.76
N THR A 429 -3.70 -10.10 -21.48
CA THR A 429 -4.51 -9.89 -20.28
C THR A 429 -4.06 -10.85 -19.17
N LYS A 430 -4.78 -10.91 -18.04
CA LYS A 430 -4.45 -11.90 -16.99
C LYS A 430 -4.45 -13.31 -17.57
N ASN A 431 -3.43 -14.10 -17.22
CA ASN A 431 -3.25 -15.49 -17.65
C ASN A 431 -3.86 -16.43 -16.60
N PRO A 432 -5.12 -16.87 -16.75
CA PRO A 432 -5.73 -17.80 -15.83
C PRO A 432 -5.03 -19.17 -15.89
N GLY A 433 -4.98 -19.86 -14.76
CA GLY A 433 -4.64 -21.28 -14.76
C GLY A 433 -5.77 -22.09 -15.40
N VAL A 434 -5.44 -23.17 -16.10
CA VAL A 434 -6.43 -24.04 -16.74
C VAL A 434 -7.46 -24.56 -15.73
N GLY A 435 -7.05 -24.94 -14.52
CA GLY A 435 -7.97 -25.37 -13.46
C GLY A 435 -8.80 -24.24 -12.82
N SER A 436 -8.58 -22.97 -13.20
CA SER A 436 -9.30 -21.82 -12.62
C SER A 436 -10.21 -21.10 -13.62
N ILE A 437 -9.98 -21.24 -14.93
CA ILE A 437 -10.70 -20.47 -15.95
C ILE A 437 -12.20 -20.76 -15.96
N LEU A 438 -12.61 -22.01 -15.74
CA LEU A 438 -14.03 -22.35 -15.67
C LEU A 438 -14.64 -22.15 -14.29
N GLY A 439 -13.80 -21.90 -13.28
CA GLY A 439 -14.22 -21.77 -11.89
C GLY A 439 -14.89 -20.43 -11.56
N PRO A 440 -15.29 -20.25 -10.28
CA PRO A 440 -16.07 -19.11 -9.80
C PRO A 440 -15.45 -17.73 -10.08
N THR A 441 -14.13 -17.66 -10.18
CA THR A 441 -13.38 -16.41 -10.42
C THR A 441 -13.60 -15.85 -11.82
N TYR A 442 -13.80 -16.69 -12.83
CA TYR A 442 -13.94 -16.25 -14.22
C TYR A 442 -15.32 -16.61 -14.76
N PHE A 443 -15.46 -17.75 -15.44
CA PHE A 443 -16.71 -18.09 -16.12
C PHE A 443 -17.77 -18.75 -15.20
N ASN A 444 -17.38 -19.42 -14.10
CA ASN A 444 -18.29 -20.13 -13.17
C ASN A 444 -19.22 -21.12 -13.86
N VAL A 445 -18.61 -22.05 -14.60
CA VAL A 445 -19.29 -23.04 -15.44
C VAL A 445 -18.77 -24.45 -15.22
N GLY A 446 -17.68 -24.62 -14.48
CA GLY A 446 -17.16 -25.95 -14.18
C GLY A 446 -15.69 -25.95 -13.78
N ASP A 447 -15.02 -27.07 -14.04
CA ASP A 447 -13.62 -27.31 -13.75
C ASP A 447 -12.99 -28.17 -14.85
N LEU A 448 -11.81 -27.75 -15.33
CA LEU A 448 -11.02 -28.51 -16.33
C LEU A 448 -10.05 -29.51 -15.68
N THR A 449 -9.88 -29.49 -14.36
CA THR A 449 -8.93 -30.35 -13.65
C THR A 449 -9.13 -31.85 -13.94
N PRO A 450 -10.37 -32.39 -14.01
CA PRO A 450 -10.58 -33.78 -14.40
C PRO A 450 -10.04 -34.10 -15.80
N THR A 451 -10.33 -33.25 -16.79
CA THR A 451 -9.83 -33.40 -18.17
C THR A 451 -8.32 -33.28 -18.25
N VAL A 452 -7.72 -32.33 -17.50
CA VAL A 452 -6.26 -32.17 -17.43
C VAL A 452 -5.60 -33.43 -16.87
N ARG A 453 -6.21 -34.10 -15.89
CA ARG A 453 -5.69 -35.35 -15.33
C ARG A 453 -5.74 -36.48 -16.35
N ASP A 454 -6.85 -36.66 -17.06
CA ASP A 454 -6.99 -37.69 -18.10
C ASP A 454 -5.99 -37.49 -19.25
N VAL A 455 -5.92 -36.26 -19.79
CA VAL A 455 -4.97 -35.90 -20.86
C VAL A 455 -3.52 -36.12 -20.40
N LYS A 456 -3.21 -35.81 -19.14
CA LYS A 456 -1.89 -36.08 -18.55
C LYS A 456 -1.57 -37.57 -18.54
N GLU A 457 -2.50 -38.41 -18.10
CA GLU A 457 -2.31 -39.86 -18.03
C GLU A 457 -2.08 -40.45 -19.43
N ARG A 458 -2.86 -40.02 -20.43
CA ARG A 458 -2.70 -40.41 -21.83
C ARG A 458 -1.37 -39.95 -22.42
N PHE A 459 -0.96 -38.70 -22.17
CA PHE A 459 0.36 -38.20 -22.56
C PHE A 459 1.51 -39.03 -21.95
N LEU A 460 1.42 -39.36 -20.65
CA LEU A 460 2.45 -40.14 -19.96
C LEU A 460 2.55 -41.59 -20.44
N ARG A 461 1.46 -42.15 -20.99
CA ARG A 461 1.45 -43.46 -21.65
C ARG A 461 1.94 -43.42 -23.10
N GLY A 462 2.15 -42.23 -23.67
CA GLY A 462 2.53 -42.05 -25.07
C GLY A 462 1.36 -42.04 -26.05
N ASP A 463 0.11 -42.01 -25.57
CA ASP A 463 -1.10 -42.00 -26.40
C ASP A 463 -1.38 -40.62 -27.03
N LEU A 464 -0.78 -39.56 -26.47
CA LEU A 464 -0.91 -38.18 -26.94
C LEU A 464 0.45 -37.50 -26.95
N ASP A 465 0.72 -36.72 -28.00
CA ASP A 465 1.83 -35.80 -28.02
C ASP A 465 1.49 -34.45 -27.36
N HIS A 466 2.48 -33.56 -27.33
CA HIS A 466 2.35 -32.24 -26.70
C HIS A 466 1.34 -31.34 -27.42
N THR A 467 1.18 -31.46 -28.74
CA THR A 467 0.22 -30.68 -29.52
C THR A 467 -1.19 -31.23 -29.33
N GLU A 468 -1.37 -32.54 -29.47
CA GLU A 468 -2.64 -33.24 -29.31
C GLU A 468 -3.21 -33.01 -27.91
N SER A 469 -2.36 -33.07 -26.87
CA SER A 469 -2.74 -32.74 -25.50
C SER A 469 -3.33 -31.32 -25.37
N LEU A 470 -2.71 -30.32 -26.01
CA LEU A 470 -3.21 -28.94 -25.97
C LEU A 470 -4.49 -28.78 -26.77
N GLN A 471 -4.65 -29.52 -27.88
CA GLN A 471 -5.85 -29.51 -28.70
C GLN A 471 -7.04 -30.10 -27.96
N GLU A 472 -6.89 -31.24 -27.29
CA GLU A 472 -7.96 -31.84 -26.50
C GLU A 472 -8.43 -30.91 -25.38
N LEU A 473 -7.49 -30.29 -24.66
CA LEU A 473 -7.82 -29.31 -23.63
C LEU A 473 -8.49 -28.05 -24.19
N ALA A 474 -8.04 -27.56 -25.34
CA ALA A 474 -8.65 -26.41 -26.00
C ALA A 474 -10.08 -26.73 -26.48
N ILE A 475 -10.33 -27.93 -27.02
CA ILE A 475 -11.65 -28.39 -27.43
C ILE A 475 -12.61 -28.38 -26.25
N GLU A 476 -12.22 -29.00 -25.15
CA GLU A 476 -13.10 -29.11 -23.99
C GLU A 476 -13.37 -27.74 -23.37
N LEU A 477 -12.36 -26.87 -23.27
CA LEU A 477 -12.58 -25.48 -22.88
C LEU A 477 -13.58 -24.77 -23.81
N GLY A 478 -13.38 -24.87 -25.12
CA GLY A 478 -14.22 -24.21 -26.12
C GLY A 478 -15.68 -24.67 -26.05
N ARG A 479 -15.89 -25.99 -25.93
CA ARG A 479 -17.22 -26.62 -25.80
C ARG A 479 -17.96 -26.14 -24.55
N GLN A 480 -17.28 -26.13 -23.39
CA GLN A 480 -17.91 -25.66 -22.16
C GLN A 480 -18.26 -24.17 -22.23
N LEU A 481 -17.38 -23.34 -22.82
CA LEU A 481 -17.68 -21.91 -23.03
C LEU A 481 -18.84 -21.70 -24.01
N GLU A 482 -18.91 -22.45 -25.10
CA GLU A 482 -19.99 -22.31 -26.09
C GLU A 482 -21.37 -22.66 -25.51
N GLN A 483 -21.43 -23.66 -24.62
CA GLN A 483 -22.66 -24.10 -23.94
C GLN A 483 -23.06 -23.22 -22.75
N THR A 484 -22.24 -22.24 -22.40
CA THR A 484 -22.41 -21.39 -21.22
C THR A 484 -23.43 -20.26 -21.46
N SER A 485 -24.12 -19.85 -20.39
CA SER A 485 -25.01 -18.69 -20.44
C SER A 485 -24.27 -17.39 -20.78
N GLN A 486 -24.95 -16.48 -21.49
CA GLN A 486 -24.37 -15.17 -21.84
C GLN A 486 -23.90 -14.37 -20.62
N ASN A 487 -24.58 -14.48 -19.48
CA ASN A 487 -24.16 -13.81 -18.24
C ASN A 487 -22.79 -14.31 -17.74
N ASN A 488 -22.57 -15.62 -17.75
CA ASN A 488 -21.30 -16.21 -17.35
C ASN A 488 -20.17 -15.89 -18.35
N LEU A 489 -20.46 -15.88 -19.66
CA LEU A 489 -19.52 -15.46 -20.70
C LEU A 489 -19.06 -14.01 -20.51
N LYS A 490 -20.02 -13.08 -20.37
CA LYS A 490 -19.74 -11.66 -20.15
C LYS A 490 -18.91 -11.45 -18.89
N ARG A 491 -19.31 -12.06 -17.79
CA ARG A 491 -18.60 -12.00 -16.50
C ARG A 491 -17.18 -12.52 -16.59
N GLY A 492 -16.96 -13.65 -17.29
CA GLY A 492 -15.64 -14.22 -17.48
C GLY A 492 -14.72 -13.31 -18.29
N ILE A 493 -15.22 -12.70 -19.36
CA ILE A 493 -14.47 -11.73 -20.17
C ILE A 493 -14.15 -10.47 -19.35
N GLU A 494 -15.14 -9.90 -18.64
CA GLU A 494 -14.94 -8.74 -17.77
C GLU A 494 -13.86 -9.00 -16.71
N ASN A 495 -13.84 -10.20 -16.11
CA ASN A 495 -12.81 -10.59 -15.14
C ASN A 495 -11.43 -10.82 -15.79
N LEU A 496 -11.36 -11.27 -17.05
CA LEU A 496 -10.10 -11.41 -17.80
C LEU A 496 -9.50 -10.06 -18.17
N LEU A 497 -10.33 -9.10 -18.56
CA LEU A 497 -9.93 -7.72 -18.89
C LEU A 497 -9.55 -6.93 -17.64
N GLY A 498 -10.17 -7.25 -16.50
CA GLY A 498 -9.98 -6.54 -15.23
C GLY A 498 -10.87 -5.31 -15.11
N LYS A 499 -10.89 -4.73 -13.90
CA LYS A 499 -11.78 -3.61 -13.55
C LYS A 499 -11.10 -2.24 -13.60
N SER A 500 -9.78 -2.22 -13.73
CA SER A 500 -8.97 -0.99 -13.74
C SER A 500 -9.11 -0.28 -15.08
N ILE A 501 -8.96 1.05 -15.06
CA ILE A 501 -8.65 1.81 -16.27
C ILE A 501 -7.35 1.24 -16.87
N VAL A 502 -7.30 1.07 -18.18
CA VAL A 502 -6.11 0.57 -18.89
C VAL A 502 -5.53 1.68 -19.75
N ALA A 503 -4.31 2.10 -19.44
CA ALA A 503 -3.54 3.05 -20.23
C ALA A 503 -2.41 2.30 -20.97
N ILE A 504 -2.38 2.46 -22.29
CA ILE A 504 -1.52 1.71 -23.19
C ILE A 504 -0.63 2.69 -23.93
N THR A 505 0.68 2.47 -23.91
CA THR A 505 1.65 3.20 -24.74
C THR A 505 2.14 2.32 -25.86
N PHE A 506 2.03 2.81 -27.09
CA PHE A 506 2.57 2.21 -28.32
C PHE A 506 3.98 2.79 -28.57
N TYR A 507 4.99 2.19 -27.95
CA TYR A 507 6.29 2.86 -27.76
C TYR A 507 7.11 3.06 -29.04
N ARG A 508 6.83 2.35 -30.14
CA ARG A 508 7.47 2.65 -31.44
C ARG A 508 6.68 3.62 -32.31
N GLU A 509 5.46 3.95 -31.91
CA GLU A 509 4.55 4.83 -32.65
C GLU A 509 4.38 6.19 -31.96
N GLY A 510 4.93 6.38 -30.77
CA GLY A 510 4.86 7.67 -30.07
C GLY A 510 3.45 8.06 -29.64
N SER A 511 2.55 7.10 -29.42
CA SER A 511 1.16 7.38 -29.03
C SER A 511 0.73 6.55 -27.82
N SER A 512 -0.23 7.09 -27.06
CA SER A 512 -0.88 6.39 -25.97
C SER A 512 -2.40 6.46 -26.10
N ILE A 513 -3.10 5.50 -25.53
CA ILE A 513 -4.56 5.50 -25.40
C ILE A 513 -4.94 5.12 -23.98
N CYS A 514 -6.08 5.60 -23.51
CA CYS A 514 -6.62 5.25 -22.21
C CYS A 514 -8.07 4.79 -22.36
N LYS A 515 -8.42 3.66 -21.74
CA LYS A 515 -9.78 3.13 -21.83
C LYS A 515 -10.23 2.50 -20.54
N GLU A 516 -11.53 2.48 -20.35
CA GLU A 516 -12.19 1.70 -19.29
C GLU A 516 -13.04 0.64 -19.98
N HIS A 517 -12.86 -0.62 -19.56
CA HIS A 517 -13.65 -1.71 -20.11
C HIS A 517 -15.09 -1.62 -19.59
N ASN A 518 -16.00 -1.25 -20.48
CA ASN A 518 -17.42 -1.15 -20.17
C ASN A 518 -18.06 -2.54 -20.01
N LYS A 519 -19.19 -2.59 -19.30
CA LYS A 519 -20.02 -3.80 -19.23
C LYS A 519 -20.39 -4.28 -20.62
N ILE A 520 -20.24 -5.58 -20.86
CA ILE A 520 -20.52 -6.18 -22.18
C ILE A 520 -22.04 -6.29 -22.36
N LYS A 521 -22.60 -5.39 -23.17
CA LYS A 521 -24.05 -5.37 -23.46
C LYS A 521 -24.44 -6.33 -24.58
N SER A 522 -23.59 -6.46 -25.61
CA SER A 522 -23.86 -7.31 -26.77
C SER A 522 -23.84 -8.81 -26.45
N VAL A 523 -24.29 -9.63 -27.40
CA VAL A 523 -24.09 -11.09 -27.36
C VAL A 523 -22.60 -11.40 -27.54
N VAL A 524 -22.11 -12.37 -26.79
CA VAL A 524 -20.77 -12.96 -26.93
C VAL A 524 -20.90 -14.24 -27.75
N LYS A 525 -20.12 -14.35 -28.82
CA LYS A 525 -19.98 -15.58 -29.61
C LYS A 525 -18.65 -16.26 -29.31
N VAL A 526 -18.69 -17.56 -29.05
CA VAL A 526 -17.50 -18.39 -28.86
C VAL A 526 -17.13 -19.01 -30.21
N LEU A 527 -15.88 -18.85 -30.61
CA LEU A 527 -15.28 -19.46 -31.79
C LEU A 527 -14.27 -20.50 -31.30
N VAL A 528 -14.70 -21.76 -31.32
CA VAL A 528 -13.88 -22.90 -30.90
C VAL A 528 -12.79 -23.16 -31.95
N LYS A 529 -11.57 -23.51 -31.51
CA LYS A 529 -10.41 -23.77 -32.39
C LYS A 529 -10.06 -22.62 -33.35
N THR A 530 -10.28 -21.38 -32.95
CA THR A 530 -10.05 -20.20 -33.79
C THR A 530 -9.04 -19.26 -33.13
N PRO A 531 -7.97 -18.82 -33.84
CA PRO A 531 -7.62 -19.14 -35.23
C PRO A 531 -6.83 -20.46 -35.38
N SER A 532 -6.55 -21.18 -34.29
CA SER A 532 -5.81 -22.44 -34.33
C SER A 532 -6.45 -23.49 -33.43
N SER A 533 -6.09 -24.77 -33.64
CA SER A 533 -6.63 -25.92 -32.90
C SER A 533 -6.39 -25.89 -31.39
N THR A 534 -5.46 -25.07 -30.90
CA THR A 534 -5.13 -24.92 -29.47
C THR A 534 -5.67 -23.64 -28.85
N GLN A 535 -6.52 -22.90 -29.57
CA GLN A 535 -6.99 -21.58 -29.19
C GLN A 535 -8.50 -21.46 -29.37
N ASN A 536 -9.16 -20.80 -28.42
CA ASN A 536 -10.56 -20.40 -28.54
C ASN A 536 -10.65 -18.88 -28.53
N THR A 537 -11.56 -18.31 -29.32
CA THR A 537 -11.75 -16.86 -29.37
C THR A 537 -13.17 -16.50 -28.97
N LEU A 538 -13.34 -15.56 -28.05
CA LEU A 538 -14.63 -14.97 -27.72
C LEU A 538 -14.71 -13.61 -28.41
N ILE A 539 -15.76 -13.38 -29.20
CA ILE A 539 -16.00 -12.12 -29.90
C ILE A 539 -17.30 -11.48 -29.42
N TRP A 540 -17.32 -10.15 -29.34
CA TRP A 540 -18.50 -9.37 -28.99
C TRP A 540 -18.50 -8.04 -29.75
N ASN A 541 -19.52 -7.20 -29.53
CA ASN A 541 -19.72 -5.93 -30.23
C ASN A 541 -19.61 -6.07 -31.76
N ASN A 542 -20.36 -7.03 -32.34
CA ASN A 542 -20.35 -7.34 -33.76
C ASN A 542 -18.97 -7.74 -34.33
N GLY A 543 -18.08 -8.27 -33.48
CA GLY A 543 -16.74 -8.70 -33.88
C GLY A 543 -15.67 -7.60 -33.75
N LEU A 544 -16.03 -6.41 -33.27
CA LEU A 544 -15.11 -5.31 -33.02
C LEU A 544 -14.27 -5.49 -31.75
N GLU A 545 -14.60 -6.47 -30.92
CA GLU A 545 -13.75 -6.82 -29.79
C GLU A 545 -13.63 -8.33 -29.67
N LEU A 546 -12.40 -8.79 -29.40
CA LEU A 546 -12.12 -10.20 -29.24
C LEU A 546 -11.08 -10.46 -28.16
N ILE A 547 -11.26 -11.59 -27.49
CA ILE A 547 -10.27 -12.16 -26.57
C ILE A 547 -9.99 -13.60 -26.95
N SER A 548 -8.70 -13.91 -27.05
CA SER A 548 -8.17 -15.20 -27.46
C SER A 548 -7.61 -15.94 -26.26
N LEU A 549 -8.04 -17.18 -26.04
CA LEU A 549 -7.59 -18.07 -24.98
C LEU A 549 -6.79 -19.21 -25.61
N ARG A 550 -5.45 -19.11 -25.56
CA ARG A 550 -4.54 -20.11 -26.14
C ARG A 550 -3.97 -21.03 -25.06
N MET A 551 -4.10 -22.33 -25.25
CA MET A 551 -3.50 -23.35 -24.39
C MET A 551 -1.99 -23.44 -24.62
N LYS A 552 -1.20 -23.48 -23.53
CA LYS A 552 0.25 -23.61 -23.60
C LYS A 552 0.82 -24.37 -22.40
N PHE A 553 1.79 -25.24 -22.63
CA PHE A 553 2.62 -25.80 -21.57
C PHE A 553 3.57 -24.74 -20.97
N SER A 554 3.78 -24.82 -19.65
CA SER A 554 4.66 -23.90 -18.92
C SER A 554 6.14 -24.08 -19.24
N ARG A 555 6.54 -25.27 -19.70
CA ARG A 555 7.89 -25.59 -20.16
C ARG A 555 7.84 -26.22 -21.56
N SER A 556 8.96 -26.18 -22.26
CA SER A 556 9.10 -26.80 -23.58
C SER A 556 9.00 -28.32 -23.50
N GLN A 557 8.67 -28.95 -24.64
CA GLN A 557 8.52 -30.40 -24.81
C GLN A 557 9.68 -31.25 -24.25
N LYS A 558 10.92 -30.74 -24.25
CA LYS A 558 12.10 -31.43 -23.68
C LYS A 558 11.98 -31.79 -22.19
N TYR A 559 11.03 -31.18 -21.47
CA TYR A 559 10.75 -31.47 -20.06
C TYR A 559 9.57 -32.43 -19.87
N GLY A 560 9.06 -33.06 -20.94
CA GLY A 560 7.88 -33.91 -20.90
C GLY A 560 6.63 -33.12 -20.48
N TRP A 561 5.79 -33.74 -19.64
CA TRP A 561 4.60 -33.07 -19.11
C TRP A 561 4.97 -31.95 -18.15
N SER A 562 4.49 -30.74 -18.44
CA SER A 562 4.55 -29.60 -17.51
C SER A 562 3.17 -29.05 -17.23
N SER A 563 3.03 -28.12 -16.27
CA SER A 563 1.72 -27.52 -16.02
C SER A 563 1.22 -26.76 -17.25
N VAL A 564 -0.06 -26.92 -17.56
CA VAL A 564 -0.73 -26.22 -18.68
C VAL A 564 -1.29 -24.90 -18.17
N LYS A 565 -1.13 -23.85 -18.96
CA LYS A 565 -1.58 -22.47 -18.70
C LYS A 565 -2.33 -21.92 -19.90
N LEU A 566 -3.14 -20.91 -19.67
CA LEU A 566 -3.75 -20.12 -20.73
C LEU A 566 -2.95 -18.84 -20.97
N VAL A 567 -2.74 -18.52 -22.23
CA VAL A 567 -2.32 -17.19 -22.68
C VAL A 567 -3.59 -16.48 -23.15
N SER A 568 -3.96 -15.43 -22.43
CA SER A 568 -5.14 -14.62 -22.77
C SER A 568 -4.71 -13.35 -23.50
N GLU A 569 -5.17 -13.17 -24.73
CA GLU A 569 -4.78 -12.07 -25.61
C GLU A 569 -6.03 -11.33 -26.08
N TYR A 570 -6.16 -10.07 -25.67
CA TYR A 570 -7.20 -9.17 -26.12
C TYR A 570 -6.68 -8.33 -27.28
N GLN A 571 -7.49 -8.18 -28.33
CA GLN A 571 -7.16 -7.32 -29.46
C GLN A 571 -8.05 -6.08 -29.42
N LEU A 572 -7.41 -4.92 -29.50
CA LEU A 572 -8.08 -3.66 -29.79
C LEU A 572 -8.34 -3.63 -31.30
N THR A 573 -9.60 -3.61 -31.68
CA THR A 573 -10.03 -3.38 -33.06
C THR A 573 -10.82 -2.07 -33.05
N GLU A 574 -10.47 -1.16 -33.97
CA GLU A 574 -11.09 0.16 -34.11
C GLU A 574 -12.57 0.06 -34.52
#